data_AF-A0A1X6WZU6-F1
#
_entry.id   AF-A0A1X6WZU6-F1
#
_cell.length_a   1.000
_cell.length_b   1.000
_cell.length_c   1.000
_cell.angle_alpha   90.00
_cell.angle_beta   90.00
_cell.angle_gamma   90.00
#
_symmetry.space_group_name_H-M   'P 1'
#
loop_
_entity.id
_entity.type
_entity.pdbx_description
1 polymer ?
#
loop_
_entity_poly.entity_id
_entity_poly.type
_entity_poly.pdbx_seq_one_letter_code
_entity_poly.pdbx_strand_id
1 'polypeptide(L)' 'MSVQHDDSIPTREKVLVIGAGPAGLAAAAALRAVGLPFDLVDGAEHVGGVWSGASGKTNEVVW' A
#
# COMPACT_ATOMS: atom_id res chain seq x y z
N MET A 1 3.50 8.15 12.13
CA MET A 1 2.16 8.39 11.59
C MET A 1 1.42 7.06 11.65
N SER A 2 0.43 6.91 12.54
CA SER A 2 -0.26 5.63 12.71
C SER A 2 -1.12 5.35 11.47
N VAL A 3 -0.85 4.24 10.77
CA VAL A 3 -1.69 3.79 9.65
C VAL A 3 -3.02 3.36 10.24
N GLN A 4 -4.10 4.05 9.86
CA GLN A 4 -5.45 3.70 10.28
C GLN A 4 -5.90 2.48 9.46
N HIS A 5 -5.83 1.30 10.06
CA HIS A 5 -6.60 0.15 9.61
C HIS A 5 -8.01 0.26 10.18
N ASP A 6 -9.01 0.19 9.32
CA ASP A 6 -10.39 0.02 9.75
C ASP A 6 -10.66 -1.48 9.90
N ASP A 7 -10.42 -2.00 11.11
CA ASP A 7 -10.61 -3.42 11.44
C ASP A 7 -12.10 -3.82 11.52
N SER A 8 -13.04 -2.86 11.42
CA SER A 8 -14.47 -3.15 11.46
C SER A 8 -15.01 -3.77 10.17
N ILE A 9 -14.27 -3.65 9.07
CA ILE A 9 -14.64 -4.20 7.77
C ILE A 9 -13.98 -5.57 7.59
N PRO A 10 -14.75 -6.66 7.37
CA PRO A 10 -14.20 -7.99 7.12
C PRO A 10 -13.25 -8.00 5.92
N THR A 11 -12.14 -8.74 6.00
CA THR A 11 -11.10 -8.77 4.94
C THR A 11 -11.63 -9.22 3.58
N ARG A 12 -12.67 -10.07 3.56
CA ARG A 12 -13.32 -10.53 2.31
C ARG A 12 -14.08 -9.42 1.58
N GLU A 13 -14.36 -8.31 2.25
CA GLU A 13 -15.09 -7.16 1.72
C GLU A 13 -14.15 -6.01 1.31
N LYS A 14 -12.83 -6.18 1.52
CA LYS A 14 -11.80 -5.20 1.15
C LYS A 14 -11.02 -5.62 -0.08
N VAL A 15 -10.51 -4.63 -0.81
CA VAL A 15 -9.51 -4.85 -1.86
C VAL A 15 -8.11 -4.79 -1.23
N LEU A 16 -7.23 -5.72 -1.57
CA LEU A 16 -5.80 -5.63 -1.24
C LEU A 16 -5.02 -5.14 -2.46
N VAL A 17 -4.36 -3.99 -2.35
CA VAL A 17 -3.43 -3.47 -3.37
C VAL A 17 -2.00 -3.79 -2.93
N ILE A 18 -1.26 -4.51 -3.77
CA ILE A 18 0.13 -4.89 -3.51
C ILE A 18 1.07 -4.08 -4.40
N GLY A 19 1.96 -3.31 -3.78
CA GLY A 19 2.96 -2.43 -4.38
C GLY A 19 2.51 -0.96 -4.44
N ALA A 20 3.11 -0.09 -3.62
CA ALA A 20 2.90 1.36 -3.57
C ALA A 20 3.78 2.13 -4.58
N GLY A 21 4.01 1.55 -5.76
CA GLY A 21 4.53 2.26 -6.93
C GLY A 21 3.45 3.10 -7.63
N PRO A 22 3.76 3.74 -8.78
CA PRO A 22 2.83 4.61 -9.49
C PRO A 22 1.47 3.94 -9.80
N ALA A 23 1.50 2.68 -10.25
CA ALA A 23 0.29 1.93 -10.56
C ALA A 23 -0.56 1.61 -9.32
N GLY A 24 0.06 1.20 -8.21
CA GLY A 24 -0.67 0.90 -6.98
C GLY A 24 -1.22 2.14 -6.29
N LEU A 25 -0.48 3.26 -6.32
CA LEU A 25 -0.99 4.55 -5.84
C LEU A 25 -2.17 5.04 -6.70
N ALA A 26 -2.10 4.88 -8.04
CA ALA A 26 -3.22 5.20 -8.91
C ALA A 26 -4.44 4.32 -8.63
N ALA A 27 -4.25 3.01 -8.40
CA ALA A 27 -5.32 2.09 -8.03
C ALA A 27 -5.94 2.47 -6.67
N ALA A 28 -5.12 2.74 -5.65
CA ALA A 28 -5.57 3.20 -4.34
C ALA A 28 -6.37 4.51 -4.44
N ALA A 29 -5.91 5.47 -5.25
CA ALA A 29 -6.61 6.73 -5.48
C ALA A 29 -7.99 6.50 -6.13
N ALA A 30 -8.06 5.61 -7.13
CA ALA A 30 -9.33 5.25 -7.77
C ALA A 30 -10.30 4.59 -6.78
N LEU A 31 -9.82 3.64 -5.96
CA LEU A 31 -10.62 2.97 -4.93
C LEU A 31 -11.14 3.97 -3.88
N ARG A 32 -10.30 4.93 -3.44
CA ARG A 32 -10.74 6.03 -2.56
C ARG A 32 -11.83 6.86 -3.21
N ALA A 33 -11.66 7.22 -4.49
CA ALA A 33 -12.59 8.10 -5.18
C ALA A 33 -14.01 7.50 -5.29
N VAL A 34 -14.13 6.17 -5.31
CA VAL A 34 -15.42 5.46 -5.32
C VAL A 34 -15.87 4.95 -3.95
N GLY A 35 -15.12 5.26 -2.88
CA GLY A 35 -15.46 4.87 -1.51
C GLY A 35 -15.32 3.38 -1.21
N LEU A 36 -14.52 2.64 -2.00
CA LEU A 36 -14.28 1.22 -1.74
C LEU A 36 -13.22 1.06 -0.64
N PRO A 37 -13.44 0.18 0.34
CA PRO A 37 -12.46 -0.10 1.38
C PRO A 37 -11.32 -0.93 0.80
N PHE A 38 -10.08 -0.53 1.10
CA PHE A 38 -8.89 -1.25 0.66
C PHE A 38 -7.74 -1.06 1.63
N ASP A 39 -6.83 -2.03 1.59
CA ASP A 39 -5.53 -1.96 2.23
C ASP A 39 -4.46 -1.86 1.13
N LEU A 40 -3.46 -1.00 1.31
CA LEU A 40 -2.31 -0.84 0.40
C LEU A 40 -1.04 -1.26 1.12
N VAL A 41 -0.36 -2.27 0.59
CA VAL A 41 0.89 -2.80 1.14
C VAL A 41 2.02 -2.66 0.13
N ASP A 42 3.23 -2.39 0.60
CA ASP A 42 4.46 -2.43 -0.20
C ASP A 42 5.53 -3.22 0.57
N GLY A 43 6.40 -3.92 -0.15
CA GLY A 43 7.55 -4.59 0.43
C GLY A 43 8.75 -3.66 0.63
N ALA A 44 8.74 -2.47 0.02
CA ALA A 44 9.73 -1.43 0.25
C ALA A 44 9.39 -0.62 1.52
N GLU A 45 10.43 -0.18 2.24
CA GLU A 45 10.27 0.69 3.42
C GLU A 45 9.62 2.06 3.09
N HIS A 46 9.65 2.47 1.81
CA HIS A 46 9.16 3.76 1.36
C HIS A 46 8.21 3.62 0.17
N VAL A 47 7.11 4.38 0.20
CA VAL A 47 6.16 4.51 -0.92
C VAL A 47 6.84 5.17 -2.13
N GLY A 48 6.38 4.83 -3.33
CA GLY A 48 6.87 5.39 -4.59
C GLY A 48 7.80 4.47 -5.37
N GLY A 49 8.16 3.29 -4.84
CA GLY A 49 9.01 2.32 -5.54
C GLY A 49 10.28 2.96 -6.11
N VAL A 50 10.54 2.76 -7.42
CA VAL A 50 11.70 3.27 -8.17
C VAL A 50 11.75 4.82 -8.26
N TRP A 51 10.66 5.52 -7.93
CA TRP A 51 10.59 6.99 -7.94
C TRP A 51 11.14 7.62 -6.66
N SER A 52 11.13 6.87 -5.55
CA SER A 52 11.92 7.22 -4.39
C SER A 52 13.36 6.85 -4.71
N GLY A 53 14.29 7.80 -4.72
CA GLY A 53 15.71 7.58 -5.06
C GLY A 53 16.49 6.64 -4.13
N ALA A 54 15.82 5.71 -3.44
CA ALA A 54 16.43 4.65 -2.65
C ALA A 54 16.89 3.50 -3.54
N SER A 55 17.91 3.74 -4.36
CA SER A 55 18.89 2.70 -4.71
C SER A 55 19.72 2.38 -3.45
N GLY A 56 19.07 1.90 -2.40
CA GLY A 56 19.68 1.50 -1.15
C GLY A 56 19.36 0.04 -0.91
N LYS A 57 20.32 -0.84 -1.23
CA LYS A 57 20.27 -2.23 -0.81
C LYS A 57 20.17 -2.28 0.71
N THR A 58 19.19 -3.00 1.27
CA THR A 58 19.41 -3.95 2.37
C THR A 58 18.20 -4.88 2.52
N ASN A 59 18.50 -6.18 2.50
CA ASN A 59 17.64 -7.26 2.94
C ASN A 59 17.36 -7.10 4.44
N GLU A 60 16.11 -7.23 4.88
CA GLU A 60 15.71 -8.27 5.84
C GLU A 60 14.18 -8.33 5.96
N VAL A 61 13.64 -9.53 5.78
CA VAL A 61 12.24 -9.86 6.06
C VAL A 61 12.13 -10.08 7.57
N VAL A 62 11.39 -9.24 8.26
CA VAL A 62 10.93 -9.49 9.63
C VAL A 62 9.41 -9.46 9.59
N TRP A 63 8.81 -10.58 10.02
CA TRP A 63 7.37 -10.86 10.02
C TRP A 63 6.57 -9.86 10.86
#